data_AF-A0A5C6B0Z9-F1
#
_entry.id   AF-A0A5C6B0Z9-F1
#
_cell.length_a   1.000
_cell.length_b   1.000
_cell.length_c   1.000
_cell.angle_alpha   90.00
_cell.angle_beta   90.00
_cell.angle_gamma   90.00
#
_symmetry.space_group_name_H-M   'P 1'
#
loop_
_entity.id
_entity.type
_entity.pdbx_description
1 polymer ?
#
loop_
_entity_poly.entity_id
_entity_poly.type
_entity_poly.pdbx_seq_one_letter_code
_entity_poly.pdbx_strand_id
1 'polypeptide(L)'
;MLQIANHGVIDTPGNAGTDQETFQDGAQNYYETFLHASPMILLGREYWQQERPAWPLMRSLAETPGKEHMRDNVHLVDTINEAREIIEAFRPPHLLS
;
A
#
# COMPACT_ATOMS: atom_id res chain seq x y z
N MET A 1 -12.20 4.77 8.63
CA MET A 1 -11.12 4.43 9.58
C MET A 1 -10.47 5.74 10.02
N LEU A 2 -10.19 5.95 11.32
CA LEU A 2 -9.39 7.08 11.81
C LEU A 2 -7.96 6.55 11.98
N GLN A 3 -7.06 6.82 11.03
CA GLN A 3 -5.68 6.31 11.14
C GLN A 3 -4.73 7.40 11.66
N ILE A 4 -4.05 7.06 12.76
CA ILE A 4 -2.85 7.74 13.29
C ILE A 4 -1.59 7.08 12.67
N ALA A 5 -1.76 6.15 11.72
CA ALA A 5 -0.69 5.37 11.11
C ALA A 5 -0.14 6.04 9.83
N ASN A 6 0.64 7.10 9.99
CA ASN A 6 1.19 7.87 8.86
C ASN A 6 2.41 7.21 8.17
N HIS A 7 2.88 6.05 8.67
CA HIS A 7 4.09 5.40 8.16
C HIS A 7 3.81 4.28 7.14
N GLY A 8 2.53 3.99 6.87
CA GLY A 8 2.11 2.96 5.92
C GLY A 8 1.47 1.74 6.58
N VAL A 9 1.06 0.79 5.73
CA VAL A 9 0.33 -0.43 6.08
C VAL A 9 0.98 -1.66 5.44
N ILE A 10 0.89 -2.80 6.11
CA ILE A 10 1.30 -4.11 5.60
C ILE A 10 0.05 -5.00 5.52
N ASP A 11 -0.35 -5.38 4.31
CA ASP A 11 -1.46 -6.28 4.03
C ASP A 11 -0.96 -7.73 3.95
N THR A 12 -1.34 -8.55 4.92
CA THR A 12 -1.02 -9.98 4.95
C THR A 12 -2.13 -10.82 4.35
N PRO A 13 -1.89 -12.07 3.90
CA PRO A 13 -2.95 -12.96 3.44
C PRO A 13 -4.08 -13.10 4.47
N GLY A 14 -5.32 -13.07 4.01
CA GLY A 14 -6.48 -12.94 4.87
C GLY A 14 -7.78 -13.38 4.21
N ASN A 15 -8.90 -12.88 4.73
CA ASN A 15 -10.24 -13.17 4.19
C ASN A 15 -10.84 -11.90 3.56
N ALA A 16 -12.12 -11.95 3.19
CA ALA A 16 -12.81 -10.85 2.51
C ALA A 16 -12.73 -9.48 3.23
N GLY A 17 -12.58 -9.46 4.56
CA GLY A 17 -12.34 -8.22 5.31
C GLY A 17 -11.00 -7.57 4.96
N THR A 18 -9.94 -8.37 4.86
CA THR A 18 -8.61 -7.92 4.43
C THR A 18 -8.65 -7.43 2.99
N ASP A 19 -9.34 -8.15 2.09
CA ASP A 19 -9.52 -7.69 0.71
C ASP A 19 -10.15 -6.28 0.67
N GLN A 20 -11.18 -6.03 1.49
CA GLN A 20 -11.86 -4.73 1.59
C GLN A 20 -10.96 -3.63 2.15
N GLU A 21 -10.13 -3.93 3.15
CA GLU A 21 -9.15 -2.98 3.72
C GLU A 21 -8.07 -2.63 2.69
N THR A 22 -7.49 -3.63 2.02
CA THR A 22 -6.50 -3.45 0.95
C THR A 22 -7.03 -2.55 -0.17
N PHE A 23 -8.27 -2.74 -0.63
CA PHE A 23 -8.86 -1.85 -1.64
C PHE A 23 -9.18 -0.45 -1.11
N GLN A 24 -9.57 -0.33 0.16
CA GLN A 24 -9.80 0.96 0.78
C GLN A 24 -8.50 1.77 0.85
N ASP A 25 -7.39 1.15 1.22
CA ASP A 25 -6.08 1.79 1.34
C ASP A 25 -5.49 2.11 -0.04
N GLY A 26 -5.64 1.20 -1.00
CA GLY A 26 -5.28 1.46 -2.40
C GLY A 26 -6.02 2.67 -2.98
N ALA A 27 -7.32 2.83 -2.68
CA ALA A 27 -8.09 4.00 -3.09
C ALA A 27 -7.58 5.28 -2.41
N GLN A 28 -7.24 5.23 -1.12
CA GLN A 28 -6.67 6.38 -0.40
C GLN A 28 -5.34 6.82 -1.01
N ASN A 29 -4.44 5.88 -1.31
CA ASN A 29 -3.17 6.16 -1.97
C ASN A 29 -3.37 6.70 -3.39
N TYR A 30 -4.33 6.17 -4.14
CA TYR A 30 -4.64 6.66 -5.48
C TYR A 30 -5.10 8.12 -5.47
N TYR A 31 -5.92 8.53 -4.50
CA TYR A 31 -6.48 9.88 -4.41
C TYR A 31 -5.70 10.83 -3.49
N GLU A 32 -4.66 10.36 -2.79
CA GLU A 32 -3.94 11.11 -1.75
C GLU A 32 -4.90 11.72 -0.72
N THR A 33 -5.92 10.96 -0.33
CA THR A 33 -7.02 11.42 0.53
C THR A 33 -6.53 12.05 1.83
N PHE A 34 -5.35 11.66 2.32
CA PHE A 34 -4.69 12.18 3.52
C PHE A 34 -3.43 13.01 3.21
N LEU A 35 -3.48 13.83 2.15
CA LEU A 35 -2.43 14.77 1.69
C LEU A 35 -1.22 14.12 1.01
N HIS A 36 -0.90 12.86 1.31
CA HIS A 36 0.15 12.10 0.64
C HIS A 36 -0.21 10.61 0.60
N ALA A 37 0.36 9.88 -0.36
CA ALA A 37 0.41 8.43 -0.28
C ALA A 37 1.46 7.97 0.74
N SER A 38 1.11 6.93 1.48
CA SER A 38 2.00 6.22 2.40
C SER A 38 2.29 4.80 1.89
N PRO A 39 3.38 4.15 2.33
CA PRO A 39 3.69 2.79 1.90
C PRO A 39 2.51 1.84 2.13
N MET A 40 2.13 1.12 1.09
CA MET A 40 1.16 0.04 1.11
C MET A 40 1.87 -1.22 0.63
N ILE A 41 2.07 -2.17 1.54
CA ILE A 41 2.95 -3.31 1.33
C ILE A 41 2.12 -4.60 1.36
N LEU A 42 1.94 -5.20 0.19
CA LEU A 42 1.34 -6.53 0.07
C LEU A 42 2.39 -7.59 0.41
N LEU A 43 2.16 -8.39 1.45
CA LEU A 43 3.04 -9.49 1.86
C LEU A 43 2.56 -10.83 1.28
N GLY A 44 3.43 -11.53 0.56
CA GLY A 44 3.20 -12.84 -0.06
C GLY A 44 2.80 -12.75 -1.53
N ARG A 45 3.78 -12.86 -2.44
CA ARG A 45 3.57 -12.74 -3.90
C ARG A 45 2.54 -13.72 -4.45
N GLU A 46 2.66 -14.99 -4.08
CA GLU A 46 1.77 -16.05 -4.61
C GLU A 46 0.30 -15.72 -4.32
N TYR A 47 0.00 -15.36 -3.07
CA TYR A 47 -1.34 -14.99 -2.66
C TYR A 47 -1.87 -13.79 -3.45
N TRP A 48 -1.13 -12.67 -3.48
CA TRP A 48 -1.60 -11.42 -4.08
C TRP A 48 -1.52 -11.36 -5.61
N GLN A 49 -0.82 -12.30 -6.25
CA GLN A 49 -0.74 -12.42 -7.70
C GLN A 49 -1.65 -13.51 -8.27
N GLN A 50 -1.91 -14.58 -7.52
CA GLN A 50 -2.57 -15.79 -8.05
C GLN A 50 -3.86 -16.13 -7.31
N GLU A 51 -3.82 -16.23 -5.98
CA GLU A 51 -5.00 -16.66 -5.19
C GLU A 51 -6.06 -15.56 -5.07
N ARG A 52 -5.62 -14.34 -4.76
CA ARG A 52 -6.41 -13.12 -4.63
C ARG A 52 -5.71 -12.01 -5.39
N PRO A 53 -5.92 -11.88 -6.72
CA PRO A 53 -5.08 -11.09 -7.60
C PRO A 53 -5.33 -9.57 -7.48
N ALA A 54 -5.13 -8.99 -6.29
CA ALA A 54 -5.20 -7.56 -6.05
C ALA A 54 -3.96 -6.84 -6.60
N TRP A 55 -2.78 -7.46 -6.57
CA TRP A 55 -1.54 -6.83 -7.02
C TRP A 55 -1.57 -6.37 -8.49
N PRO A 56 -2.00 -7.19 -9.46
CA PRO A 56 -2.09 -6.75 -10.86
C PRO A 56 -2.94 -5.48 -11.03
N LEU A 57 -4.04 -5.37 -10.30
CA LEU A 57 -4.90 -4.19 -10.33
C LEU A 57 -4.21 -2.98 -9.67
N MET A 58 -3.62 -3.14 -8.49
CA MET A 58 -2.89 -2.06 -7.81
C MET A 58 -1.75 -1.51 -8.68
N ARG A 59 -0.98 -2.40 -9.31
CA ARG A 59 0.08 -2.00 -10.24
C ARG A 59 -0.48 -1.24 -11.44
N SER A 60 -1.57 -1.72 -12.03
CA SER A 60 -2.24 -1.02 -13.15
C SER A 60 -2.69 0.38 -12.78
N LEU A 61 -3.28 0.55 -11.60
CA LEU A 61 -3.69 1.87 -11.08
C LEU A 61 -2.49 2.80 -10.89
N ALA A 62 -1.38 2.27 -10.35
CA ALA A 62 -0.16 3.03 -10.11
C ALA A 62 0.55 3.51 -11.39
N GLU A 63 0.34 2.83 -12.54
CA GLU A 63 0.86 3.26 -13.84
C GLU A 63 -0.01 4.34 -14.52
N THR A 64 -1.12 4.76 -13.91
CA THR A 64 -1.94 5.85 -14.43
C THR A 64 -1.16 7.18 -14.39
N PRO A 65 -1.18 8.00 -15.45
CA PRO A 65 -0.47 9.29 -15.44
C PRO A 65 -0.88 10.18 -14.26
N GLY A 66 0.10 10.75 -13.55
CA GLY A 66 -0.15 11.54 -12.35
C GLY A 66 -0.38 10.70 -11.08
N LYS A 67 0.02 9.42 -11.08
CA LYS A 67 -0.02 8.49 -9.94
C LYS A 67 1.35 7.98 -9.54
N GLU A 68 2.40 8.73 -9.84
CA GLU A 68 3.78 8.40 -9.50
C GLU A 68 3.95 8.21 -7.99
N HIS A 69 3.26 9.00 -7.17
CA HIS A 69 3.23 8.84 -5.70
C HIS A 69 2.69 7.48 -5.26
N MET A 70 1.68 6.93 -5.95
CA MET A 70 1.15 5.60 -5.65
C MET A 70 2.14 4.53 -6.11
N ARG A 71 2.74 4.68 -7.30
CA ARG A 71 3.75 3.76 -7.82
C ARG A 71 4.95 3.63 -6.89
N ASP A 72 5.37 4.74 -6.31
CA ASP A 72 6.54 4.78 -5.43
C ASP A 72 6.24 4.24 -4.03
N ASN A 73 4.95 4.10 -3.66
CA ASN A 73 4.51 3.66 -2.33
C ASN A 73 3.76 2.31 -2.32
N VAL A 74 3.45 1.70 -3.47
CA VAL A 74 2.82 0.37 -3.51
C VAL A 74 3.86 -0.71 -3.75
N HIS A 75 3.95 -1.65 -2.82
CA HIS A 75 5.01 -2.66 -2.81
C HIS A 75 4.42 -4.07 -2.71
N LEU A 76 5.14 -5.02 -3.28
CA LEU A 76 4.87 -6.44 -3.14
C LEU A 76 6.16 -7.14 -2.71
N VAL A 77 6.13 -7.82 -1.57
CA VAL A 77 7.29 -8.45 -0.92
C VAL A 77 6.92 -9.85 -0.43
N ASP A 78 7.91 -10.66 -0.10
CA ASP A 78 7.68 -12.03 0.42
C ASP A 78 8.04 -12.16 1.90
N THR A 79 8.80 -11.20 2.45
CA THR A 79 9.28 -11.28 3.82
C THR A 79 8.91 -10.06 4.66
N ILE A 80 8.75 -10.29 5.96
CA ILE A 80 8.55 -9.23 6.95
C ILE A 80 9.77 -8.29 7.02
N ASN A 81 10.97 -8.81 6.74
CA ASN A 81 12.19 -8.00 6.73
C ASN A 81 12.16 -6.94 5.62
N GLU A 82 11.81 -7.32 4.39
CA GLU A 82 11.62 -6.38 3.28
C GLU A 82 10.53 -5.35 3.61
N ALA A 83 9.40 -5.80 4.15
CA ALA A 83 8.32 -4.91 4.55
C ALA A 83 8.78 -3.89 5.60
N ARG A 84 9.52 -4.34 6.62
CA ARG A 84 10.08 -3.47 7.65
C ARG A 84 11.04 -2.44 7.07
N GLU A 85 11.94 -2.85 6.19
CA GLU A 85 12.92 -1.95 5.56
C GLU A 85 12.23 -0.81 4.79
N ILE A 86 11.13 -1.09 4.11
CA ILE A 86 10.33 -0.08 3.40
C ILE A 86 9.70 0.91 4.39
N ILE A 87 9.05 0.42 5.44
CA ILE A 87 8.41 1.28 6.46
C ILE A 87 9.46 2.15 7.17
N GLU A 88 10.61 1.59 7.53
CA GLU A 88 11.71 2.31 8.20
C GLU A 88 12.41 3.33 7.29
N ALA A 89 12.42 3.10 5.98
CA ALA A 89 12.96 4.04 5.00
C ALA A 89 12.01 5.21 4.73
N PHE A 90 10.69 5.00 4.89
CA PHE A 90 9.70 6.03 4.61
C PHE A 90 9.83 7.21 5.57
N ARG A 91 9.79 8.41 5.00
CA ARG A 91 9.77 9.67 5.73
C ARG A 91 8.48 10.38 5.35
N PRO A 92 7.44 10.39 6.21
CA PRO A 92 6.22 11.09 5.89
C PRO A 92 6.56 12.57 5.63
N PRO A 93 6.06 13.17 4.54
CA PRO A 93 6.19 14.60 4.32
C PRO A 93 5.71 15.33 5.56
N HIS A 94 6.48 16.28 6.08
CA HIS A 94 6.16 16.97 7.34
C HIS A 94 4.71 17.46 7.32
N LEU A 95 3.88 16.87 8.20
CA LEU A 95 2.62 17.48 8.59
C LEU A 95 3.00 18.81 9.21
N LEU A 96 2.59 19.91 8.56
CA LEU A 96 2.90 21.28 8.96
C LEU A 96 2.83 21.41 10.49
N SER A 97 3.97 21.80 11.10
CA SER A 97 4.06 22.25 12.49
C SER A 97 3.30 23.56 12.68
#